data_AF-L9ME14-F1
#
_entry.id   AF-L9ME14-F1
#
_cell.length_a   1.000
_cell.length_b   1.000
_cell.length_c   1.000
_cell.angle_alpha   90.00
_cell.angle_beta   90.00
_cell.angle_gamma   90.00
#
_symmetry.space_group_name_H-M   'P 1'
#
loop_
_entity.id
_entity.type
_entity.pdbx_description
1 polymer ?
#
loop_
_entity_poly.entity_id
_entity_poly.type
_entity_poly.pdbx_seq_one_letter_code
_entity_poly.pdbx_strand_id
1 'polypeptide(L)' 'MDWYLYKIRHLVENMFCRLKQFRGIATRYDKLKRNYESSVALACIFLWLPL' A
#
# COMPACT_ATOMS: atom_id res chain seq x y z
N MET A 1 21.13 -17.95 3.91
CA MET A 1 19.86 -17.54 3.27
C MET A 1 18.86 -17.30 4.39
N ASP A 2 18.67 -16.05 4.76
CA ASP A 2 17.91 -15.66 5.95
C ASP A 2 16.42 -15.76 5.68
N TRP A 3 15.88 -16.97 5.83
CA TRP A 3 14.47 -17.29 5.56
C TRP A 3 13.50 -16.41 6.34
N TYR A 4 13.91 -15.97 7.53
CA TYR A 4 13.19 -15.02 8.36
C TYR A 4 13.06 -13.63 7.70
N LEU A 5 14.15 -13.06 7.19
CA LEU A 5 14.13 -11.78 6.47
C LEU A 5 13.29 -11.88 5.20
N TYR A 6 13.39 -13.01 4.48
CA TYR A 6 12.59 -13.26 3.28
C TYR A 6 11.08 -13.22 3.57
N LYS A 7 10.64 -13.87 4.65
CA LYS A 7 9.22 -13.87 5.07
C LYS A 7 8.71 -12.47 5.42
N ILE A 8 9.53 -11.65 6.08
CA ILE A 8 9.16 -10.27 6.42
C ILE A 8 9.02 -9.41 5.16
N ARG A 9 9.96 -9.54 4.21
CA ARG A 9 9.87 -8.82 2.92
C ARG A 9 8.62 -9.21 2.16
N HIS A 10 8.30 -10.50 2.12
CA HIS A 10 7.12 -11.00 1.44
C HIS A 10 5.80 -10.40 1.98
N LEU A 11 5.70 -10.23 3.31
CA LEU A 11 4.56 -9.54 3.94
C LEU A 11 4.42 -8.09 3.47
N VAL A 12 5.53 -7.37 3.41
CA VAL A 12 5.57 -5.98 2.93
C VAL A 12 5.19 -5.90 1.45
N GLU A 13 5.73 -6.78 0.62
CA GLU A 13 5.40 -6.85 -0.82
C GLU A 13 3.93 -7.15 -1.06
N ASN A 14 3.32 -8.03 -0.27
CA ASN A 14 1.89 -8.34 -0.36
C ASN A 14 1.02 -7.12 -0.02
N MET A 15 1.41 -6.33 0.99
CA MET A 15 0.74 -5.07 1.31
C MET A 15 0.81 -4.07 0.14
N PHE A 16 1.98 -3.92 -0.48
CA PHE A 16 2.15 -3.06 -1.66
C PHE A 16 1.38 -3.57 -2.88
N CYS A 17 1.24 -4.89 -3.04
CA CYS A 17 0.42 -5.47 -4.09
C CYS A 17 -1.05 -5.07 -3.92
N ARG A 18 -1.58 -5.16 -2.70
CA ARG A 18 -2.96 -4.72 -2.37
C ARG A 18 -3.14 -3.21 -2.54
N LEU A 19 -2.17 -2.39 -2.14
CA LEU A 19 -2.19 -0.94 -2.39
C LEU A 19 -2.25 -0.59 -3.89
N LYS A 20 -1.61 -1.38 -4.75
CA LYS A 20 -1.65 -1.19 -6.20
C LYS A 20 -2.98 -1.61 -6.86
N GLN A 21 -3.87 -2.31 -6.16
CA GLN A 21 -5.23 -2.58 -6.67
C GLN A 21 -6.07 -1.29 -6.76
N PHE A 22 -5.76 -0.30 -5.94
CA PHE A 22 -6.38 1.02 -6.02
C PHE A 22 -5.80 1.79 -7.22
N ARG A 23 -6.52 1.78 -8.34
CA ARG A 23 -6.11 2.43 -9.60
C ARG A 23 -5.69 3.89 -9.40
N GLY A 24 -6.40 4.65 -8.57
CA GLY A 24 -6.05 6.05 -8.26
C GLY A 24 -4.66 6.22 -7.65
N ILE A 25 -4.25 5.27 -6.78
CA ILE A 25 -2.94 5.27 -6.12
C ILE A 25 -1.86 4.75 -7.08
N ALA A 26 -2.15 3.68 -7.82
CA ALA A 26 -1.22 3.05 -8.75
C ALA A 26 -0.81 3.98 -9.90
N THR A 27 -1.76 4.71 -10.47
CA THR A 27 -1.52 5.60 -11.60
C THR A 27 -1.07 7.01 -11.16
N ARG A 28 -1.01 7.30 -9.84
CA ARG A 28 -0.69 8.63 -9.29
C ARG A 28 -1.55 9.74 -9.95
N TYR A 29 -2.87 9.53 -10.00
CA TYR A 29 -3.78 10.51 -10.62
C TYR A 29 -3.78 11.86 -9.90
N ASP A 30 -3.45 11.87 -8.62
CA ASP A 30 -3.48 13.09 -7.84
C ASP A 30 -2.30 14.01 -8.15
N LYS A 31 -2.61 15.26 -8.54
CA LYS A 31 -1.62 16.29 -8.88
C LYS A 31 -0.90 16.85 -7.65
N LEU A 32 -1.54 16.82 -6.48
CA LEU A 32 -1.03 17.41 -5.26
C LEU A 32 -0.47 16.32 -4.36
N LYS A 33 0.79 16.49 -3.94
CA LYS A 33 1.45 15.55 -3.03
C LYS A 33 0.60 15.25 -1.79
N ARG A 34 -0.01 16.29 -1.20
CA ARG A 34 -0.86 16.17 0.00
C ARG A 34 -2.05 15.24 -0.21
N ASN A 35 -2.76 15.38 -1.32
CA ASN A 35 -3.92 14.53 -1.59
C ASN A 35 -3.51 13.09 -1.90
N TYR A 36 -2.39 12.90 -2.61
CA TYR A 36 -1.84 11.57 -2.80
C TYR A 36 -1.50 10.91 -1.46
N GLU A 37 -0.85 11.63 -0.56
CA GLU A 37 -0.53 11.15 0.80
C GLU A 37 -1.80 10.77 1.57
N SER A 38 -2.86 11.60 1.51
CA SER A 38 -4.16 11.29 2.12
C SER A 38 -4.82 10.05 1.53
N SER A 39 -4.75 9.87 0.20
CA SER A 39 -5.32 8.69 -0.48
C SER A 39 -4.60 7.41 -0.11
N VAL A 40 -3.27 7.45 0.02
CA VAL A 40 -2.47 6.31 0.51
C VAL A 40 -2.80 6.01 1.97
N ALA A 41 -2.90 7.03 2.83
CA ALA A 41 -3.28 6.83 4.22
C ALA A 41 -4.66 6.18 4.35
N LEU A 42 -5.64 6.63 3.55
CA LEU A 42 -6.98 6.05 3.52
C LEU A 42 -6.95 4.56 3.11
N ALA A 43 -6.21 4.23 2.05
CA ALA A 43 -6.08 2.84 1.60
C ALA A 43 -5.37 1.95 2.63
N CYS A 44 -4.37 2.47 3.34
CA CYS A 44 -3.73 1.76 4.45
C CYS A 44 -4.72 1.48 5.60
N ILE A 45 -5.55 2.46 5.96
CA ILE A 45 -6.60 2.28 6.99
C ILE A 45 -7.60 1.21 6.54
N PHE A 46 -8.03 1.24 5.28
CA PHE A 46 -8.96 0.26 4.71
C PHE A 46 -8.38 -1.16 4.65
N LEU A 47 -7.07 -1.28 4.45
CA LEU A 47 -6.34 -2.55 4.49
C LEU A 47 -6.18 -3.11 5.90
N TRP A 48 -6.07 -2.21 6.89
CA TRP A 48 -5.83 -2.55 8.29
C TRP A 48 -7.12 -2.88 9.05
N LEU A 49 -8.20 -2.14 8.78
CA LEU A 49 -9.47 -2.33 9.46
C LEU A 49 -10.31 -3.37 8.71
N PRO A 50 -10.64 -4.52 9.31
CA PRO A 50 -11.63 -5.43 8.75
C PRO A 50 -13.00 -4.78 8.94
N LEU A 51 -13.46 -4.04 7.93
CA LEU A 51 -14.82 -3.51 7.85
C LEU A 51 -15.76 -4.55 7.23
#